data_AF-X0SZM9-F1
#
_entry.id   AF-X0SZM9-F1
#
_cell.length_a   1.000
_cell.length_b   1.000
_cell.length_c   1.000
_cell.angle_alpha   90.00
_cell.angle_beta   90.00
_cell.angle_gamma   90.00
#
_symmetry.space_group_name_H-M   'P 1'
#
loop_
_entity.id
_entity.type
_entity.pdbx_description
1 polymer ?
#
loop_
_entity_poly.entity_id
_entity_poly.type
_entity_poly.pdbx_seq_one_letter_code
_entity_poly.pdbx_strand_id
1 'polypeptide(L)'
;RDPQQYLIDPTPSPRWKTMKARNFREIKGMAYTRRKYMRGIPGSKIVKFTMGNPNGEFSHTVELVNLKEGQIRHNALESGRIAANRVLEPLGRENFFLKIVPYPHIVLREHKRINVAQADRFQEGMKKAYGKPVGTAAALKRGKTILVARVDEENLKDAREALKRASAKFPLPCRVIVKKNN
;
A
#
# COMPACT_ATOMS: atom_id res chain seq x y z
N ARG A 1 43.82 32.99 -8.87
CA ARG A 1 43.45 32.53 -7.51
C ARG A 1 41.95 32.72 -7.40
N ASP A 2 41.21 31.75 -7.92
CA ASP A 2 39.76 31.80 -7.99
C ASP A 2 39.14 31.63 -6.60
N PRO A 3 38.26 32.54 -6.17
CA PRO A 3 37.59 32.42 -4.90
C PRO A 3 36.52 31.33 -4.97
N GLN A 4 36.82 30.21 -4.30
CA GLN A 4 35.88 29.33 -3.60
C GLN A 4 34.55 29.05 -4.31
N GLN A 5 34.58 27.93 -5.04
CA GLN A 5 33.44 27.07 -5.33
C GLN A 5 32.76 26.67 -4.00
N TYR A 6 31.80 27.46 -3.54
CA TYR A 6 30.87 27.01 -2.50
C TYR A 6 29.94 25.99 -3.15
N LEU A 7 30.28 24.71 -3.00
CA LEU A 7 29.35 23.60 -3.18
C LEU A 7 28.14 23.87 -2.28
N ILE A 8 27.06 24.34 -2.88
CA ILE A 8 25.73 24.20 -2.30
C ILE A 8 25.46 22.71 -2.33
N ASP A 9 25.71 22.03 -1.21
CA ASP A 9 25.20 20.68 -1.01
C ASP A 9 23.71 20.71 -1.37
N PRO A 10 23.23 19.85 -2.30
CA PRO A 10 21.80 19.73 -2.53
C PRO A 10 21.22 19.12 -1.26
N THR A 11 20.83 20.00 -0.33
CA THR A 11 20.02 19.65 0.82
C THR A 11 18.89 18.76 0.30
N PRO A 12 18.66 17.57 0.90
CA PRO A 12 17.63 16.68 0.40
C PRO A 12 16.33 17.47 0.38
N SER A 13 15.82 17.70 -0.84
CA SER A 13 14.58 18.43 -1.10
C SER A 13 13.55 18.14 0.00
N PRO A 14 12.80 19.14 0.50
CA PRO A 14 11.91 18.96 1.63
C PRO A 14 10.94 17.83 1.32
N ARG A 15 11.27 16.63 1.80
CA ARG A 15 10.41 15.46 1.81
C ARG A 15 9.29 15.88 2.75
N TRP A 16 8.25 16.51 2.18
CA TRP A 16 7.00 16.77 2.86
C TRP A 16 6.68 15.50 3.64
N LYS A 17 6.72 15.61 4.97
CA LYS A 17 6.76 14.45 5.85
C LYS A 17 5.40 13.77 5.76
N THR A 18 5.22 12.84 4.83
CA THR A 18 3.97 12.09 4.65
C THR A 18 3.65 11.41 5.99
N MET A 19 2.43 11.56 6.51
CA MET A 19 2.08 10.96 7.79
C MET A 19 2.42 9.46 7.84
N LYS A 20 2.91 9.02 9.00
CA LYS A 20 3.32 7.62 9.21
C LYS A 20 2.11 6.70 9.09
N ALA A 21 2.33 5.49 8.58
CA ALA A 21 1.27 4.49 8.40
C ALA A 21 0.51 4.16 9.70
N ARG A 22 1.20 4.27 10.84
CA ARG A 22 0.64 4.02 12.17
C ARG A 22 -0.62 4.84 12.46
N ASN A 23 -0.70 6.08 11.97
CA ASN A 23 -1.81 6.99 12.28
C ASN A 23 -3.13 6.55 11.63
N PHE A 24 -3.06 5.82 10.52
CA PHE A 24 -4.22 5.36 9.75
C PHE A 24 -4.43 3.85 9.83
N ARG A 25 -3.65 3.13 10.64
CA ARG A 25 -3.70 1.65 10.67
C ARG A 25 -5.02 1.15 11.26
N GLU A 26 -5.53 1.85 12.26
CA GLU A 26 -6.78 1.51 12.95
C GLU A 26 -7.97 2.07 12.18
N ILE A 27 -9.04 1.28 12.07
CA ILE A 27 -10.28 1.73 11.45
C ILE A 27 -11.00 2.61 12.48
N LYS A 28 -11.01 3.92 12.25
CA LYS A 28 -11.70 4.89 13.13
C LYS A 28 -12.84 5.57 12.38
N GLY A 29 -13.97 5.71 13.07
CA GLY A 29 -15.15 6.41 12.55
C GLY A 29 -15.80 5.74 11.35
N MET A 30 -16.59 6.52 10.62
CA MET A 30 -17.35 6.04 9.46
C MET A 30 -16.48 6.01 8.18
N ALA A 31 -16.84 5.12 7.26
CA ALA A 31 -16.11 4.94 6.00
C ALA A 31 -16.36 6.09 5.01
N TYR A 32 -15.32 6.83 4.66
CA TYR A 32 -15.35 7.86 3.62
C TYR A 32 -15.12 7.25 2.23
N THR A 33 -16.19 6.86 1.55
CA THR A 33 -16.10 6.19 0.22
C THR A 33 -16.76 6.98 -0.91
N ARG A 34 -17.81 7.75 -0.61
CA ARG A 34 -18.63 8.43 -1.62
C ARG A 34 -17.91 9.65 -2.22
N ARG A 35 -17.27 9.45 -3.38
CA ARG A 35 -16.46 10.48 -4.05
C ARG A 35 -17.25 11.72 -4.47
N LYS A 36 -18.54 11.60 -4.77
CA LYS A 36 -19.41 12.75 -5.15
C LYS A 36 -19.48 13.87 -4.10
N TYR A 37 -19.29 13.55 -2.82
CA TYR A 37 -19.30 14.54 -1.72
C TYR A 37 -17.91 15.05 -1.35
N MET A 38 -16.86 14.57 -2.03
CA MET A 38 -15.46 14.86 -1.68
C MET A 38 -14.71 15.38 -2.89
N ARG A 39 -14.26 16.64 -2.83
CA ARG A 39 -13.42 17.24 -3.87
C ARG A 39 -11.93 17.00 -3.58
N GLY A 40 -11.12 16.92 -4.64
CA GLY A 40 -9.65 16.85 -4.56
C GLY A 40 -9.10 15.52 -4.04
N ILE A 41 -9.79 14.39 -4.28
CA ILE A 41 -9.30 13.07 -3.85
C ILE A 41 -8.07 12.70 -4.68
N PRO A 42 -6.93 12.38 -4.05
CA PRO A 42 -5.74 11.95 -4.78
C PRO A 42 -5.96 10.57 -5.41
N GLY A 43 -5.33 10.36 -6.57
CA GLY A 43 -5.32 9.07 -7.26
C GLY A 43 -4.67 7.97 -6.42
N SER A 44 -5.09 6.73 -6.65
CA SER A 44 -4.45 5.55 -6.05
C SER A 44 -3.12 5.28 -6.74
N LYS A 45 -2.04 5.03 -5.97
CA LYS A 45 -0.73 4.64 -6.52
C LYS A 45 -0.73 3.24 -7.11
N ILE A 46 -1.56 2.34 -6.57
CA ILE A 46 -1.79 1.03 -7.20
C ILE A 46 -2.73 1.22 -8.39
N VAL A 47 -2.22 0.83 -9.57
CA VAL A 47 -2.95 0.90 -10.85
C VAL A 47 -3.27 -0.51 -11.34
N LYS A 48 -2.31 -1.44 -11.24
CA LYS A 48 -2.45 -2.83 -11.70
C LYS A 48 -2.73 -3.76 -10.52
N PHE A 49 -3.84 -4.48 -10.56
CA PHE A 49 -4.23 -5.43 -9.52
C PHE A 49 -3.92 -6.88 -9.88
N THR A 50 -3.81 -7.18 -11.17
CA THR A 50 -3.52 -8.51 -11.71
C THR A 50 -2.21 -8.48 -12.48
N MET A 51 -1.42 -9.53 -12.33
CA MET A 51 -0.12 -9.74 -12.97
C MET A 51 0.02 -11.21 -13.37
N GLY A 52 0.88 -11.48 -14.36
CA GLY A 52 1.05 -12.82 -14.93
C GLY A 52 -0.12 -13.21 -15.81
N ASN A 53 -0.37 -14.51 -15.97
CA ASN A 53 -1.45 -15.03 -16.80
C ASN A 53 -2.75 -15.23 -15.98
N PRO A 54 -3.79 -14.40 -16.18
CA PRO A 54 -5.06 -14.53 -15.45
C PRO A 54 -5.90 -15.74 -15.86
N ASN A 55 -5.66 -16.28 -17.06
CA ASN A 55 -6.41 -17.39 -17.63
C ASN A 55 -5.67 -18.72 -17.48
N GLY A 56 -4.48 -18.72 -16.87
CA GLY A 56 -3.72 -19.95 -16.62
C GLY A 56 -4.42 -20.84 -15.60
N GLU A 57 -4.46 -22.13 -15.89
CA GLU A 57 -4.83 -23.16 -14.93
C GLU A 57 -3.59 -23.53 -14.12
N PHE A 58 -3.69 -23.41 -12.80
CA PHE A 58 -2.58 -23.65 -11.88
C PHE A 58 -3.02 -24.63 -10.81
N SER A 59 -2.15 -25.58 -10.48
CA SER A 59 -2.45 -26.60 -9.47
C SER A 59 -2.55 -26.06 -8.04
N HIS A 60 -1.83 -24.98 -7.70
CA HIS A 60 -1.75 -24.47 -6.32
C HIS A 60 -2.11 -22.98 -6.22
N THR A 61 -2.80 -22.63 -5.13
CA THR A 61 -3.11 -21.26 -4.74
C THR A 61 -2.47 -20.94 -3.39
N VAL A 62 -1.60 -19.93 -3.35
CA VAL A 62 -1.03 -19.38 -2.12
C VAL A 62 -1.71 -18.05 -1.80
N GLU A 63 -2.28 -17.94 -0.62
CA GLU A 63 -3.01 -16.78 -0.14
C GLU A 63 -2.28 -16.12 1.02
N LEU A 64 -2.21 -14.79 1.01
CA LEU A 64 -1.78 -14.00 2.15
C LEU A 64 -3.00 -13.45 2.89
N VAL A 65 -3.25 -13.96 4.08
CA VAL A 65 -4.43 -13.62 4.89
C VAL A 65 -4.04 -12.71 6.06
N ASN A 66 -4.86 -11.70 6.35
CA ASN A 66 -4.62 -10.84 7.50
C ASN A 66 -5.08 -11.50 8.82
N LEU A 67 -4.24 -11.39 9.86
CA LEU A 67 -4.56 -11.89 11.20
C LEU A 67 -5.26 -10.87 12.08
N LYS A 68 -5.14 -9.57 11.73
CA LYS A 68 -5.76 -8.46 12.44
C LYS A 68 -6.55 -7.60 11.46
N GLU A 69 -7.65 -7.05 11.93
CA GLU A 69 -8.36 -6.00 11.21
C GLU A 69 -7.57 -4.69 11.18
N GLY A 70 -7.81 -3.89 10.15
CA GLY A 70 -7.17 -2.58 10.02
C GLY A 70 -7.19 -2.08 8.59
N GLN A 71 -6.49 -0.96 8.37
CA GLN A 71 -6.40 -0.34 7.06
C GLN A 71 -5.01 -0.51 6.44
N ILE A 72 -4.99 -0.78 5.14
CA ILE A 72 -3.78 -0.84 4.31
C ILE A 72 -3.84 0.30 3.29
N ARG A 73 -2.81 1.14 3.28
CA ARG A 73 -2.73 2.27 2.33
C ARG A 73 -2.38 1.78 0.93
N HIS A 74 -2.83 2.51 -0.09
CA HIS A 74 -2.46 2.29 -1.49
C HIS A 74 -0.94 2.16 -1.72
N ASN A 75 -0.12 2.95 -0.99
CA ASN A 75 1.34 2.84 -1.04
C ASN A 75 1.87 1.46 -0.60
N ALA A 76 1.28 0.88 0.46
CA ALA A 76 1.68 -0.43 0.94
C ALA A 76 1.21 -1.55 0.01
N LEU A 77 0.03 -1.40 -0.60
CA LEU A 77 -0.46 -2.33 -1.63
C LEU A 77 0.49 -2.37 -2.83
N GLU A 78 0.93 -1.20 -3.33
CA GLU A 78 1.87 -1.15 -4.45
C GLU A 78 3.26 -1.69 -4.08
N SER A 79 3.78 -1.37 -2.89
CA SER A 79 5.04 -1.93 -2.41
C SER A 79 4.97 -3.45 -2.23
N GLY A 80 3.85 -3.97 -1.72
CA GLY A 80 3.62 -5.42 -1.61
C GLY A 80 3.54 -6.09 -2.98
N ARG A 81 2.88 -5.45 -3.95
CA ARG A 81 2.83 -5.90 -5.35
C ARG A 81 4.22 -6.06 -5.95
N ILE A 82 5.02 -5.00 -5.88
CA ILE A 82 6.37 -4.97 -6.47
C ILE A 82 7.26 -6.00 -5.79
N ALA A 83 7.19 -6.13 -4.46
CA ALA A 83 7.98 -7.09 -3.71
C ALA A 83 7.65 -8.55 -4.09
N ALA A 84 6.37 -8.89 -4.25
CA ALA A 84 5.97 -10.22 -4.71
C ALA A 84 6.36 -10.45 -6.18
N ASN A 85 6.07 -9.48 -7.05
CA ASN A 85 6.37 -9.60 -8.48
C ASN A 85 7.86 -9.77 -8.76
N ARG A 86 8.74 -9.10 -7.99
CA ARG A 86 10.21 -9.22 -8.15
C ARG A 86 10.72 -10.66 -7.98
N VAL A 87 10.03 -11.48 -7.18
CA VAL A 87 10.38 -12.90 -6.97
C VAL A 87 9.77 -13.80 -8.04
N LEU A 88 8.56 -13.47 -8.50
CA LEU A 88 7.83 -14.28 -9.48
C LEU A 88 8.22 -13.98 -10.94
N GLU A 89 8.70 -12.77 -11.22
CA GLU A 89 9.07 -12.31 -12.57
C GLU A 89 10.09 -13.22 -13.29
N PRO A 90 11.13 -13.77 -12.61
CA PRO A 90 12.06 -14.73 -13.23
C PRO A 90 11.41 -16.05 -13.67
N LEU A 91 10.27 -16.44 -13.10
CA LEU A 91 9.56 -17.67 -13.48
C LEU A 91 8.91 -17.57 -14.87
N GLY A 92 8.81 -16.36 -15.43
CA GLY A 92 8.09 -16.09 -16.67
C GLY A 92 6.62 -15.75 -16.43
N ARG A 93 6.06 -14.85 -17.27
CA ARG A 93 4.69 -14.33 -17.09
C ARG A 93 3.60 -15.38 -17.17
N GLU A 94 3.82 -16.46 -17.92
CA GLU A 94 2.83 -17.52 -18.12
C GLU A 94 2.73 -18.48 -16.92
N ASN A 95 3.80 -18.59 -16.13
CA ASN A 95 3.94 -19.62 -15.09
C ASN A 95 3.40 -19.18 -13.72
N PHE A 96 2.87 -17.96 -13.60
CA PHE A 96 2.25 -17.49 -12.37
C PHE A 96 1.09 -16.56 -12.63
N PHE A 97 0.21 -16.48 -11.65
CA PHE A 97 -0.81 -15.44 -11.53
C PHE A 97 -0.70 -14.76 -10.17
N LEU A 98 -0.62 -13.45 -10.15
CA LEU A 98 -0.58 -12.66 -8.92
C LEU A 98 -1.72 -11.64 -8.93
N LYS A 99 -2.55 -11.66 -7.88
CA LYS A 99 -3.67 -10.73 -7.70
C LYS A 99 -3.66 -10.09 -6.33
N ILE A 100 -3.79 -8.76 -6.33
CA ILE A 100 -4.16 -7.99 -5.14
C ILE A 100 -5.69 -7.97 -5.09
N VAL A 101 -6.23 -8.50 -3.99
CA VAL A 101 -7.67 -8.61 -3.79
C VAL A 101 -8.31 -7.29 -3.34
N PRO A 102 -7.76 -6.57 -2.34
CA PRO A 102 -8.43 -5.38 -1.82
C PRO A 102 -8.18 -4.13 -2.67
N TYR A 103 -9.26 -3.43 -3.00
CA TYR A 103 -9.21 -2.10 -3.61
C TYR A 103 -9.29 -0.99 -2.56
N PRO A 104 -8.48 0.08 -2.67
CA PRO A 104 -8.46 1.16 -1.69
C PRO A 104 -9.63 2.15 -1.89
N HIS A 105 -10.78 1.85 -1.30
CA HIS A 105 -11.99 2.69 -1.38
C HIS A 105 -12.03 3.85 -0.37
N ILE A 106 -11.39 3.70 0.78
CA ILE A 106 -11.50 4.65 1.90
C ILE A 106 -10.58 5.83 1.64
N VAL A 107 -11.11 7.04 1.72
CA VAL A 107 -10.35 8.28 1.64
C VAL A 107 -9.85 8.67 3.02
N LEU A 108 -8.54 8.78 3.16
CA LEU A 108 -7.85 9.27 4.34
C LEU A 108 -7.78 10.79 4.31
N ARG A 109 -8.08 11.41 5.45
CA ARG A 109 -8.06 12.87 5.62
C ARG A 109 -7.07 13.26 6.69
N GLU A 110 -6.46 14.43 6.49
CA GLU A 110 -5.52 15.02 7.44
C GLU A 110 -5.75 16.52 7.54
N HIS A 111 -5.77 17.03 8.76
CA HIS A 111 -5.68 18.45 9.03
C HIS A 111 -4.19 18.83 9.10
N LYS A 112 -3.67 19.31 7.97
CA LYS A 112 -2.23 19.61 7.81
C LYS A 112 -1.88 20.88 8.58
N ARG A 113 -0.95 20.78 9.54
CA ARG A 113 -0.34 21.93 10.22
C ARG A 113 0.89 22.42 9.47
N ILE A 114 1.11 23.74 9.50
CA ILE A 114 2.29 24.36 8.90
C ILE A 114 3.34 24.50 10.00
N ASN A 115 4.36 23.64 9.97
CA ASN A 115 5.42 23.63 10.96
C ASN A 115 6.62 24.45 10.48
N VAL A 116 6.40 25.74 10.22
CA VAL A 116 7.46 26.71 9.89
C VAL A 116 7.58 27.69 11.06
N ALA A 117 8.78 28.20 11.36
CA ALA A 117 8.93 29.24 12.37
C ALA A 117 8.02 30.44 12.04
N GLN A 118 7.38 31.03 13.05
CA GLN A 118 6.38 32.11 12.89
C GLN A 118 5.08 31.71 12.16
N ALA A 119 4.86 30.43 11.86
CA ALA A 119 3.63 29.96 11.21
C ALA A 119 2.41 29.92 12.14
N ASP A 120 2.62 30.06 13.45
CA ASP A 120 1.59 30.19 14.49
C ASP A 120 0.62 31.33 14.18
N ARG A 121 1.11 32.42 13.56
CA ARG A 121 0.26 33.55 13.12
C ARG A 121 -0.65 33.22 11.94
N PHE A 122 -0.31 32.20 11.16
CA PHE A 122 -1.05 31.77 9.96
C PHE A 122 -1.87 30.50 10.18
N GLN A 123 -1.83 29.94 11.40
CA GLN A 123 -2.53 28.70 11.73
C GLN A 123 -3.69 28.97 12.70
N GLU A 124 -4.93 28.69 12.27
CA GLU A 124 -6.15 28.91 13.09
C GLU A 124 -6.34 27.89 14.24
N GLY A 125 -5.28 27.20 14.67
CA GLY A 125 -5.39 26.16 15.70
C GLY A 125 -6.26 24.97 15.27
N MET A 126 -7.34 24.69 16.01
CA MET A 126 -8.32 23.63 15.72
C MET A 126 -9.62 24.12 15.05
N LYS A 127 -9.68 25.42 14.73
CA LYS A 127 -10.79 25.96 13.95
C LYS A 127 -10.80 25.27 12.57
N LYS A 128 -11.97 24.80 12.12
CA LYS A 128 -12.13 24.03 10.86
C LYS A 128 -11.20 22.82 10.77
N ALA A 129 -11.13 22.00 11.83
CA ALA A 129 -10.31 20.79 11.90
C ALA A 129 -10.65 19.69 10.87
N TYR A 130 -11.63 19.89 9.98
CA TYR A 130 -11.95 18.92 8.94
C TYR A 130 -10.81 18.81 7.92
N GLY A 131 -10.17 17.64 7.88
CA GLY A 131 -8.98 17.40 7.09
C GLY A 131 -9.21 17.38 5.58
N LYS A 132 -8.17 17.76 4.83
CA LYS A 132 -8.11 17.59 3.38
C LYS A 132 -7.82 16.12 3.05
N PRO A 133 -8.32 15.59 1.93
CA PRO A 133 -8.00 14.22 1.50
C PRO A 133 -6.51 14.10 1.14
N VAL A 134 -5.82 13.11 1.69
CA VAL A 134 -4.37 12.89 1.49
C VAL A 134 -4.06 11.59 0.76
N GLY A 135 -4.91 10.57 0.88
CA GLY A 135 -4.66 9.28 0.25
C GLY A 135 -5.83 8.34 0.34
N THR A 136 -5.69 7.17 -0.27
CA THR A 136 -6.68 6.10 -0.17
C THR A 136 -6.17 4.88 0.59
N ALA A 137 -7.06 4.12 1.19
CA ALA A 137 -6.77 2.89 1.91
C ALA A 137 -7.86 1.84 1.70
N ALA A 138 -7.50 0.58 1.86
CA ALA A 138 -8.42 -0.53 1.96
C ALA A 138 -8.60 -0.89 3.43
N ALA A 139 -9.84 -0.90 3.93
CA ALA A 139 -10.15 -1.50 5.23
C ALA A 139 -10.39 -2.99 5.05
N LEU A 140 -9.74 -3.78 5.90
CA LEU A 140 -9.84 -5.23 5.91
C LEU A 140 -10.31 -5.69 7.29
N LYS A 141 -11.33 -6.55 7.29
CA LYS A 141 -11.70 -7.35 8.46
C LYS A 141 -10.69 -8.48 8.64
N ARG A 142 -10.57 -9.02 9.85
CA ARG A 142 -9.73 -10.19 10.14
C ARG A 142 -10.10 -11.38 9.24
N GLY A 143 -9.10 -12.13 8.78
CA GLY A 143 -9.28 -13.34 7.96
C GLY A 143 -9.54 -13.10 6.47
N LYS A 144 -9.43 -11.86 5.99
CA LYS A 144 -9.52 -11.52 4.57
C LYS A 144 -8.17 -11.66 3.86
N THR A 145 -8.23 -12.14 2.62
CA THR A 145 -7.07 -12.31 1.75
C THR A 145 -6.65 -10.96 1.15
N ILE A 146 -5.34 -10.66 1.22
CA ILE A 146 -4.73 -9.45 0.67
C ILE A 146 -4.15 -9.74 -0.72
N LEU A 147 -3.35 -10.80 -0.82
CA LEU A 147 -2.67 -11.23 -2.03
C LEU A 147 -3.00 -12.69 -2.31
N VAL A 148 -3.14 -13.01 -3.58
CA VAL A 148 -3.30 -14.36 -4.09
C VAL A 148 -2.23 -14.57 -5.15
N ALA A 149 -1.43 -15.63 -4.99
CA ALA A 149 -0.53 -16.12 -6.01
C ALA A 149 -0.98 -17.52 -6.42
N ARG A 150 -1.13 -17.79 -7.72
CA ARG A 150 -1.35 -19.14 -8.24
C ARG A 150 -0.15 -19.55 -9.05
N VAL A 151 0.31 -20.78 -8.83
CA VAL A 151 1.50 -21.37 -9.43
C VAL A 151 1.35 -22.89 -9.46
N ASP A 152 2.19 -23.55 -10.24
CA ASP A 152 2.29 -25.00 -10.22
C ASP A 152 3.14 -25.55 -9.07
N GLU A 153 3.10 -26.88 -8.88
CA GLU A 153 3.79 -27.60 -7.82
C GLU A 153 5.29 -27.27 -7.77
N GLU A 154 5.92 -27.11 -8.93
CA GLU A 154 7.34 -26.80 -9.08
C GLU A 154 7.70 -25.43 -8.46
N ASN A 155 6.84 -24.43 -8.66
CA ASN A 155 7.08 -23.02 -8.30
C ASN A 155 6.50 -22.63 -6.93
N LEU A 156 6.02 -23.62 -6.16
CA LEU A 156 5.34 -23.38 -4.87
C LEU A 156 6.26 -22.74 -3.82
N LYS A 157 7.55 -23.06 -3.85
CA LYS A 157 8.56 -22.48 -2.94
C LYS A 157 8.71 -20.98 -3.19
N ASP A 158 8.82 -20.58 -4.45
CA ASP A 158 8.98 -19.18 -4.84
C ASP A 158 7.72 -18.36 -4.54
N ALA A 159 6.54 -18.93 -4.74
CA ALA A 159 5.28 -18.28 -4.37
C ALA A 159 5.16 -18.03 -2.86
N ARG A 160 5.58 -18.99 -2.03
CA ARG A 160 5.63 -18.82 -0.56
C ARG A 160 6.62 -17.72 -0.17
N GLU A 161 7.79 -17.68 -0.80
CA GLU A 161 8.78 -16.64 -0.55
C GLU A 161 8.27 -15.26 -0.99
N ALA A 162 7.68 -15.15 -2.18
CA ALA A 162 7.11 -13.91 -2.72
C ALA A 162 6.09 -13.30 -1.75
N LEU A 163 5.17 -14.12 -1.23
CA LEU A 163 4.17 -13.65 -0.28
C LEU A 163 4.74 -13.35 1.12
N LYS A 164 5.80 -14.04 1.55
CA LYS A 164 6.54 -13.70 2.78
C LYS A 164 7.27 -12.36 2.64
N ARG A 165 7.86 -12.07 1.47
CA ARG A 165 8.46 -10.75 1.20
C ARG A 165 7.40 -9.65 1.13
N ALA A 166 6.24 -9.94 0.55
CA ALA A 166 5.12 -9.01 0.52
C ALA A 166 4.53 -8.75 1.92
N SER A 167 4.45 -9.78 2.78
CA SER A 167 3.92 -9.63 4.15
C SER A 167 4.69 -8.60 4.96
N ALA A 168 6.01 -8.50 4.76
CA ALA A 168 6.85 -7.50 5.42
C ALA A 168 6.55 -6.05 4.99
N LYS A 169 5.85 -5.84 3.87
CA LYS A 169 5.44 -4.49 3.39
C LYS A 169 4.11 -4.03 3.97
N PHE A 170 3.29 -4.96 4.48
CA PHE A 170 1.99 -4.62 5.04
C PHE A 170 2.09 -4.19 6.50
N PRO A 171 1.25 -3.24 6.93
CA PRO A 171 1.21 -2.82 8.32
C PRO A 171 0.54 -3.86 9.22
N LEU A 172 -0.19 -4.84 8.68
CA LEU A 172 -0.94 -5.83 9.45
C LEU A 172 -0.15 -7.14 9.57
N PRO A 173 -0.22 -7.84 10.71
CA PRO A 173 0.30 -9.21 10.79
C PRO A 173 -0.48 -10.09 9.81
N CYS A 174 0.25 -10.85 9.00
CA CYS A 174 -0.32 -11.69 7.95
C CYS A 174 0.19 -13.13 8.09
N ARG A 175 -0.60 -14.08 7.59
CA ARG A 175 -0.25 -15.50 7.50
C ARG A 175 -0.36 -15.96 6.06
N VAL A 176 0.62 -16.74 5.62
CA VAL A 176 0.58 -17.40 4.30
C VAL A 176 -0.16 -18.72 4.45
N ILE A 177 -1.12 -18.97 3.56
CA ILE A 177 -1.91 -20.20 3.50
C ILE A 177 -1.74 -20.79 2.10
N VAL A 178 -1.46 -22.09 2.02
CA VAL A 178 -1.37 -22.82 0.76
C VAL A 178 -2.63 -23.66 0.61
N LYS A 179 -3.25 -23.62 -0.57
CA LYS A 179 -4.40 -24.44 -0.96
C LYS A 179 -4.06 -25.16 -2.25
N LYS A 180 -4.42 -26.44 -2.34
CA LYS A 180 -4.41 -27.17 -3.61
C LYS A 180 -5.72 -26.87 -4.32
N ASN A 181 -5.65 -26.52 -5.60
CA ASN A 181 -6.85 -26.38 -6.43
C ASN A 181 -7.26 -27.80 -6.84
N ASN A 182 -8.50 -28.17 -6.53
CA ASN A 182 -9.11 -29.42 -7.01
C ASN A 182 -9.63 -29.23 -8.43
#